data_AF-A0A813FPX4-F1
#
_entry.id   AF-A0A813FPX4-F1
#
_cell.length_a   1.000
_cell.length_b   1.000
_cell.length_c   1.000
_cell.angle_alpha   90.00
_cell.angle_beta   90.00
_cell.angle_gamma   90.00
#
_symmetry.space_group_name_H-M   'P 1'
#
loop_
_entity.id
_entity.type
_entity.pdbx_description
1 polymer ?
#
loop_
_entity_poly.entity_id
_entity_poly.type
_entity_poly.pdbx_seq_one_letter_code
_entity_poly.pdbx_strand_id
1 'polypeptide(L)'
;MLLYTTVILCCIGGSMFIQLWQLRNPGSQEGRFSDEVILVMAFCSAVGFLQLKFCIPGQDSAMQSTSAMLMDRDMLPKYVDLWLKRSRWSSWEAAFLWFLSVAAETAVVLWSSGRDESDSRQAAGRLLAFAVAAGTYSALSLYPLHISNAQAAMIDHYSSSFVERSADYCKLRQDWDKIQAILRRSAQSLTPCLLMLTLTPVIVVKLCAFELLLASECDARRMLLELLPKMIVHLGILRGLCRIGEVIGNRNRLTVFLNSLLLGDGFDEEASRLILFIERSQAGFYMFDAKVGFSAMSKVAYVIIAGLLALLSQAVHLE
;
A
#
# COMPACT_ATOMS: atom_id res chain seq x y z
N MET A 1 -5.87 6.00 -18.64
CA MET A 1 -5.69 7.36 -18.07
C MET A 1 -7.03 8.01 -17.72
N LEU A 2 -8.01 8.08 -18.65
CA LEU A 2 -9.32 8.70 -18.40
C LEU A 2 -10.04 8.19 -17.14
N LEU A 3 -10.15 6.87 -16.95
CA LEU A 3 -10.77 6.27 -15.76
C LEU A 3 -10.09 6.70 -14.45
N TYR A 4 -8.77 6.86 -14.44
CA TYR A 4 -8.01 7.31 -13.27
C TYR A 4 -8.32 8.76 -12.93
N THR A 5 -8.30 9.62 -13.94
CA THR A 5 -8.65 11.03 -13.77
C THR A 5 -10.09 11.17 -13.31
N THR A 6 -11.03 10.40 -13.87
CA THR A 6 -12.43 10.40 -13.44
C THR A 6 -12.59 9.93 -11.99
N VAL A 7 -11.94 8.84 -11.58
CA VAL A 7 -11.99 8.37 -10.19
C VAL A 7 -11.39 9.40 -9.22
N ILE A 8 -10.22 9.96 -9.54
CA ILE A 8 -9.57 10.97 -8.70
C ILE A 8 -10.46 12.22 -8.61
N LEU A 9 -11.04 12.66 -9.72
CA LEU A 9 -11.98 13.78 -9.76
C LEU A 9 -13.29 13.47 -9.03
N CYS A 10 -13.77 12.23 -9.03
CA CYS A 10 -14.94 11.82 -8.24
C CYS A 10 -14.61 11.73 -6.75
N CYS A 11 -13.43 11.27 -6.36
CA CYS A 11 -12.98 11.28 -4.95
C CYS A 11 -12.83 12.73 -4.44
N ILE A 12 -12.10 13.56 -5.18
CA ILE A 12 -11.85 14.96 -4.81
C ILE A 12 -13.13 15.77 -4.93
N GLY A 13 -13.87 15.63 -6.02
CA GLY A 13 -15.14 16.33 -6.24
C GLY A 13 -16.23 15.88 -5.29
N GLY A 14 -16.28 14.59 -4.95
CA GLY A 14 -17.18 14.05 -3.94
C GLY A 14 -16.85 14.57 -2.54
N SER A 15 -15.57 14.54 -2.14
CA SER A 15 -15.15 15.10 -0.85
C SER A 15 -15.39 16.61 -0.77
N MET A 16 -15.11 17.36 -1.84
CA MET A 16 -15.40 18.79 -1.92
C MET A 16 -16.90 19.09 -1.92
N PHE A 17 -17.71 18.29 -2.61
CA PHE A 17 -19.18 18.44 -2.61
C PHE A 17 -19.75 18.21 -1.22
N ILE A 18 -19.28 17.16 -0.53
CA ILE A 18 -19.66 16.86 0.84
C ILE A 18 -19.29 18.03 1.76
N GLN A 19 -18.06 18.54 1.69
CA GLN A 19 -17.62 19.71 2.46
C GLN A 19 -18.45 20.97 2.17
N LEU A 20 -18.74 21.26 0.89
CA LEU A 20 -19.58 22.40 0.49
C LEU A 20 -21.02 22.25 0.99
N TRP A 21 -21.53 21.03 1.00
CA TRP A 21 -22.87 20.74 1.48
C TRP A 21 -22.97 20.81 3.02
N GLN A 22 -21.91 20.39 3.74
CA GLN A 22 -21.77 20.57 5.19
C GLN A 22 -21.74 22.06 5.56
N LEU A 23 -20.98 22.89 4.83
CA LEU A 23 -20.96 24.35 5.03
C LEU A 23 -22.35 24.98 4.85
N ARG A 24 -23.19 24.41 3.97
CA ARG A 24 -24.55 24.90 3.72
C ARG A 24 -25.56 24.47 4.79
N ASN A 25 -25.30 23.38 5.54
CA ASN A 25 -26.25 22.78 6.48
C ASN A 25 -25.62 22.47 7.86
N PRO A 26 -25.20 23.49 8.63
CA PRO A 26 -24.45 23.31 9.87
C PRO A 26 -25.20 22.55 10.98
N GLY A 27 -26.54 22.56 11.00
CA GLY A 27 -27.35 21.92 12.04
C GLY A 27 -27.48 20.39 11.95
N SER A 28 -26.70 19.72 11.10
CA SER A 28 -26.83 18.26 10.85
C SER A 28 -25.50 17.50 10.96
N GLN A 29 -24.58 18.01 11.79
CA GLN A 29 -23.17 17.60 11.81
C GLN A 29 -22.85 16.44 12.77
N GLU A 30 -23.68 16.14 13.78
CA GLU A 30 -23.36 15.05 14.73
C GLU A 30 -23.34 13.68 14.02
N GLY A 31 -22.16 13.04 14.00
CA GLY A 31 -21.96 11.66 13.53
C GLY A 31 -21.57 11.47 12.05
N ARG A 32 -21.59 12.51 11.21
CA ARG A 32 -21.36 12.36 9.75
C ARG A 32 -19.94 12.08 9.34
N PHE A 33 -18.96 12.59 10.07
CA PHE A 33 -17.55 12.46 9.73
C PHE A 33 -17.10 11.00 9.55
N SER A 34 -17.46 10.15 10.52
CA SER A 34 -17.07 8.75 10.47
C SER A 34 -17.68 8.03 9.29
N ASP A 35 -18.93 8.35 8.94
CA ASP A 35 -19.63 7.75 7.80
C ASP A 35 -18.97 8.17 6.47
N GLU A 36 -18.50 9.41 6.36
CA GLU A 36 -17.76 9.90 5.20
C GLU A 36 -16.42 9.18 5.02
N VAL A 37 -15.67 8.98 6.11
CA VAL A 37 -14.42 8.22 6.04
C VAL A 37 -14.67 6.76 5.64
N ILE A 38 -15.70 6.12 6.21
CA ILE A 38 -16.13 4.76 5.83
C ILE A 38 -16.48 4.71 4.34
N LEU A 39 -17.23 5.69 3.85
CA LEU A 39 -17.62 5.79 2.45
C LEU A 39 -16.40 5.97 1.53
N VAL A 40 -15.46 6.82 1.89
CA VAL A 40 -14.21 7.03 1.14
C VAL A 40 -13.39 5.74 1.10
N MET A 41 -13.26 5.02 2.23
CA MET A 41 -12.57 3.73 2.27
C MET A 41 -13.29 2.68 1.41
N ALA A 42 -14.62 2.57 1.50
CA ALA A 42 -15.42 1.63 0.73
C ALA A 42 -15.34 1.93 -0.78
N PHE A 43 -15.47 3.20 -1.17
CA PHE A 43 -15.35 3.64 -2.56
C PHE A 43 -13.96 3.36 -3.12
N CYS A 44 -12.90 3.76 -2.41
CA CYS A 44 -11.53 3.53 -2.83
C CYS A 44 -11.23 2.03 -2.95
N SER A 45 -11.76 1.21 -2.04
CA SER A 45 -11.65 -0.23 -2.09
C SER A 45 -12.37 -0.81 -3.30
N ALA A 46 -13.63 -0.44 -3.52
CA ALA A 46 -14.43 -0.91 -4.65
C ALA A 46 -13.75 -0.56 -5.98
N VAL A 47 -13.28 0.68 -6.14
CA VAL A 47 -12.54 1.09 -7.33
C VAL A 47 -11.23 0.32 -7.47
N GLY A 48 -10.47 0.12 -6.38
CA GLY A 48 -9.26 -0.69 -6.40
C GLY A 48 -9.52 -2.13 -6.86
N PHE A 49 -10.60 -2.76 -6.37
CA PHE A 49 -11.03 -4.09 -6.80
C PHE A 49 -11.45 -4.13 -8.27
N LEU A 50 -12.23 -3.13 -8.72
CA LEU A 50 -12.62 -3.02 -10.13
C LEU A 50 -11.39 -2.83 -11.02
N GLN A 51 -10.40 -2.04 -10.60
CA GLN A 51 -9.15 -1.88 -11.33
C GLN A 51 -8.36 -3.19 -11.39
N LEU A 52 -8.26 -3.93 -10.29
CA LEU A 52 -7.61 -5.25 -10.30
C LEU A 52 -8.31 -6.21 -11.26
N LYS A 53 -9.65 -6.21 -11.29
CA LYS A 53 -10.44 -7.12 -12.12
C LYS A 53 -10.46 -6.73 -13.61
N PHE A 54 -10.55 -5.44 -13.93
CA PHE A 54 -10.81 -4.97 -15.30
C PHE A 54 -9.60 -4.32 -15.98
N CYS A 55 -8.67 -3.71 -15.23
CA CYS A 55 -7.50 -3.04 -15.81
C CYS A 55 -6.28 -3.95 -15.98
N ILE A 56 -6.40 -5.23 -15.64
CA ILE A 56 -5.41 -6.26 -15.99
C ILE A 56 -5.99 -7.08 -17.16
N PRO A 57 -6.02 -6.54 -18.39
CA PRO A 57 -6.46 -7.31 -19.55
C PRO A 57 -5.55 -8.53 -19.72
N GLY A 58 -6.16 -9.71 -19.73
CA GLY A 58 -5.46 -10.98 -19.72
C GLY A 58 -4.90 -11.38 -18.35
N GLN A 59 -5.53 -11.01 -17.23
CA GLN A 59 -5.10 -11.46 -15.90
C GLN A 59 -4.93 -12.98 -15.82
N ASP A 60 -5.79 -13.76 -16.46
CA ASP A 60 -5.60 -15.20 -16.54
C ASP A 60 -4.31 -15.54 -17.29
N SER A 61 -4.03 -14.94 -18.46
CA SER A 61 -2.80 -15.25 -19.21
C SER A 61 -1.54 -14.64 -18.61
N ALA A 62 -1.61 -13.47 -17.98
CA ALA A 62 -0.49 -12.75 -17.39
C ALA A 62 -0.15 -13.27 -15.99
N MET A 63 -1.15 -13.64 -15.19
CA MET A 63 -0.94 -14.28 -13.90
C MET A 63 -0.60 -15.75 -14.09
N GLN A 64 -1.17 -16.46 -15.08
CA GLN A 64 -0.64 -17.76 -15.52
C GLN A 64 0.75 -17.64 -16.13
N SER A 65 1.07 -16.60 -16.91
CA SER A 65 2.41 -16.41 -17.48
C SER A 65 3.43 -16.02 -16.43
N THR A 66 3.08 -15.16 -15.46
CA THR A 66 3.98 -14.82 -14.35
C THR A 66 4.12 -16.02 -13.43
N SER A 67 3.04 -16.74 -13.13
CA SER A 67 3.11 -17.99 -12.35
C SER A 67 3.86 -19.07 -13.12
N ALA A 68 3.73 -19.18 -14.45
CA ALA A 68 4.45 -20.14 -15.29
C ALA A 68 5.92 -19.77 -15.47
N MET A 69 6.24 -18.48 -15.58
CA MET A 69 7.61 -17.96 -15.56
C MET A 69 8.26 -18.15 -14.18
N LEU A 70 7.47 -18.07 -13.11
CA LEU A 70 7.90 -18.43 -11.77
C LEU A 70 8.10 -19.95 -11.68
N MET A 71 7.18 -20.76 -12.23
CA MET A 71 7.22 -22.24 -12.22
C MET A 71 8.31 -22.87 -13.10
N ASP A 72 9.30 -22.11 -13.58
CA ASP A 72 10.48 -22.65 -14.25
C ASP A 72 11.24 -23.57 -13.27
N ARG A 73 11.41 -24.84 -13.65
CA ARG A 73 11.46 -26.01 -12.75
C ARG A 73 12.61 -26.04 -11.74
N ASP A 74 13.71 -25.34 -12.03
CA ASP A 74 14.97 -25.48 -11.28
C ASP A 74 15.13 -24.48 -10.14
N MET A 75 14.37 -23.37 -10.16
CA MET A 75 14.50 -22.29 -9.17
C MET A 75 13.39 -22.38 -8.08
N LEU A 76 12.29 -23.09 -8.37
CA LEU A 76 10.99 -22.99 -7.71
C LEU A 76 10.95 -23.19 -6.18
N PRO A 77 11.55 -24.25 -5.57
CA PRO A 77 11.14 -24.64 -4.22
C PRO A 77 11.58 -23.63 -3.14
N LYS A 78 12.85 -23.22 -3.19
CA LYS A 78 13.44 -22.41 -2.10
C LYS A 78 12.92 -20.98 -2.06
N TYR A 79 12.73 -20.33 -3.20
CA TYR A 79 12.22 -18.95 -3.20
C TYR A 79 10.70 -18.90 -2.97
N VAL A 80 9.92 -19.89 -3.44
CA VAL A 80 8.47 -19.94 -3.19
C VAL A 80 8.21 -20.07 -1.70
N ASP A 81 8.96 -20.91 -1.00
CA ASP A 81 8.84 -21.04 0.46
C ASP A 81 9.13 -19.73 1.19
N LEU A 82 10.19 -19.02 0.80
CA LEU A 82 10.53 -17.72 1.38
C LEU A 82 9.45 -16.66 1.09
N TRP A 83 8.96 -16.61 -0.14
CA TRP A 83 7.90 -15.72 -0.58
C TRP A 83 6.59 -15.97 0.18
N LEU A 84 6.14 -17.23 0.25
CA LEU A 84 4.91 -17.61 0.94
C LEU A 84 5.04 -17.38 2.45
N LYS A 85 6.19 -17.69 3.06
CA LYS A 85 6.45 -17.42 4.47
C LYS A 85 6.34 -15.92 4.78
N ARG A 86 7.02 -15.06 4.00
CA ARG A 86 6.94 -13.59 4.12
C ARG A 86 5.51 -13.09 3.92
N SER A 87 4.80 -13.62 2.92
CA SER A 87 3.41 -13.24 2.63
C SER A 87 2.43 -13.65 3.73
N ARG A 88 2.56 -14.86 4.30
CA ARG A 88 1.75 -15.30 5.44
C ARG A 88 1.93 -14.40 6.64
N TRP A 89 3.18 -14.02 6.94
CA TRP A 89 3.47 -13.10 8.03
C TRP A 89 2.82 -11.73 7.80
N SER A 90 2.95 -11.19 6.59
CA SER A 90 2.27 -9.96 6.18
C SER A 90 0.74 -10.04 6.28
N SER A 91 0.13 -11.17 5.91
CA SER A 91 -1.31 -11.40 6.05
C SER A 91 -1.74 -11.43 7.51
N TRP A 92 -0.96 -12.08 8.39
CA TRP A 92 -1.22 -12.10 9.83
C TRP A 92 -1.16 -10.70 10.45
N GLU A 93 -0.16 -9.90 10.08
CA GLU A 93 -0.04 -8.52 10.55
C GLU A 93 -1.22 -7.65 10.09
N ALA A 94 -1.63 -7.77 8.82
CA ALA A 94 -2.78 -7.03 8.31
C ALA A 94 -4.09 -7.46 8.99
N ALA A 95 -4.28 -8.76 9.23
CA ALA A 95 -5.43 -9.28 9.95
C ALA A 95 -5.44 -8.79 11.42
N PHE A 96 -4.28 -8.74 12.07
CA PHE A 96 -4.13 -8.20 13.41
C PHE A 96 -4.48 -6.71 13.48
N LEU A 97 -3.95 -5.89 12.55
CA LEU A 97 -4.27 -4.46 12.48
C LEU A 97 -5.75 -4.22 12.18
N TRP A 98 -6.35 -5.02 11.28
CA TRP A 98 -7.78 -4.96 11.01
C TRP A 98 -8.60 -5.28 12.27
N PHE A 99 -8.30 -6.39 12.96
CA PHE A 99 -8.99 -6.76 14.20
C PHE A 99 -8.85 -5.67 15.27
N LEU A 100 -7.64 -5.14 15.45
CA LEU A 100 -7.37 -4.04 16.38
C LEU A 100 -8.17 -2.78 16.03
N SER A 101 -8.29 -2.45 14.73
CA SER A 101 -9.11 -1.33 14.29
C SER A 101 -10.59 -1.53 14.57
N VAL A 102 -11.14 -2.74 14.35
CA VAL A 102 -12.55 -3.05 14.61
C VAL A 102 -12.84 -3.03 16.11
N ALA A 103 -11.94 -3.56 16.92
CA ALA A 103 -12.05 -3.50 18.38
C ALA A 103 -12.02 -2.05 18.89
N ALA A 104 -11.13 -1.21 18.34
CA ALA A 104 -11.06 0.20 18.68
C ALA A 104 -12.34 0.96 18.28
N GLU A 105 -12.86 0.77 17.07
CA GLU A 105 -14.12 1.41 16.65
C GLU A 105 -15.30 0.92 17.50
N THR A 106 -15.32 -0.37 17.88
CA THR A 106 -16.34 -0.93 18.79
C THR A 106 -16.30 -0.23 20.15
N ALA A 107 -15.10 -0.04 20.73
CA ALA A 107 -14.95 0.68 21.99
C ALA A 107 -15.40 2.15 21.89
N VAL A 108 -15.07 2.83 20.79
CA VAL A 108 -15.49 4.21 20.54
C VAL A 108 -17.01 4.32 20.41
N VAL A 109 -17.64 3.41 19.66
CA VAL A 109 -19.09 3.36 19.50
C VAL A 109 -19.77 3.10 20.85
N LEU A 110 -19.31 2.09 21.61
CA LEU A 110 -19.87 1.77 22.94
C LEU A 110 -19.74 2.93 23.94
N TRP A 111 -18.63 3.67 23.90
CA TRP A 111 -18.47 4.88 24.70
C TRP A 111 -19.52 5.92 24.29
N SER A 112 -19.67 6.17 22.99
CA SER A 112 -20.56 7.22 22.48
C SER A 112 -22.06 6.91 22.63
N SER A 113 -22.45 5.63 22.62
CA SER A 113 -23.86 5.19 22.61
C SER A 113 -24.51 5.05 23.99
N GLY A 114 -23.83 5.41 25.08
CA GLY A 114 -24.27 5.12 26.45
C GLY A 114 -25.55 5.80 26.96
N ARG A 115 -26.45 6.32 26.11
CA ARG A 115 -27.65 7.07 26.55
C ARG A 115 -29.00 6.75 25.88
N ASP A 116 -29.06 6.17 24.66
CA ASP A 116 -30.35 5.94 23.98
C ASP A 116 -30.45 4.55 23.29
N GLU A 117 -31.52 3.79 23.56
CA GLU A 117 -31.75 2.45 22.99
C GLU A 117 -32.04 2.46 21.48
N SER A 118 -32.61 3.56 20.95
CA SER A 118 -32.87 3.74 19.52
C SER A 118 -31.59 3.74 18.68
N ASP A 119 -30.46 4.07 19.30
CA ASP A 119 -29.17 4.20 18.62
C ASP A 119 -28.46 2.86 18.41
N SER A 120 -28.89 1.80 19.10
CA SER A 120 -28.23 0.50 19.08
C SER A 120 -28.18 -0.14 17.68
N ARG A 121 -29.26 -0.05 16.90
CA ARG A 121 -29.32 -0.60 15.53
C ARG A 121 -28.45 0.19 14.56
N GLN A 122 -28.43 1.51 14.67
CA GLN A 122 -27.62 2.38 13.84
C GLN A 122 -26.13 2.19 14.14
N ALA A 123 -25.78 2.10 15.42
CA ALA A 123 -24.43 1.78 15.89
C ALA A 123 -23.93 0.44 15.34
N ALA A 124 -24.75 -0.62 15.42
CA ALA A 124 -24.41 -1.93 14.86
C ALA A 124 -24.20 -1.89 13.34
N GLY A 125 -25.06 -1.15 12.62
CA GLY A 125 -24.93 -0.95 11.18
C GLY A 125 -23.63 -0.23 10.80
N ARG A 126 -23.28 0.85 11.51
CA ARG A 126 -22.02 1.58 11.32
C ARG A 126 -20.80 0.70 11.60
N LEU A 127 -20.81 -0.08 12.67
CA LEU A 127 -19.72 -1.01 13.01
C LEU A 127 -19.53 -2.08 11.93
N LEU A 128 -20.63 -2.66 11.43
CA LEU A 128 -20.57 -3.62 10.35
C LEU A 128 -20.02 -3.00 9.06
N ALA A 129 -20.49 -1.81 8.70
CA ALA A 129 -20.01 -1.08 7.53
C ALA A 129 -18.51 -0.76 7.63
N PHE A 130 -18.05 -0.28 8.79
CA PHE A 130 -16.64 -0.03 9.06
C PHE A 130 -15.82 -1.32 8.96
N ALA A 131 -16.24 -2.40 9.62
CA ALA A 131 -15.50 -3.67 9.62
C ALA A 131 -15.33 -4.25 8.21
N VAL A 132 -16.39 -4.17 7.38
CA VAL A 132 -16.36 -4.59 5.98
C VAL A 132 -15.47 -3.67 5.14
N ALA A 133 -15.60 -2.35 5.26
CA ALA A 133 -14.78 -1.40 4.52
C ALA A 133 -13.30 -1.53 4.87
N ALA A 134 -12.96 -1.56 6.16
CA ALA A 134 -11.61 -1.76 6.67
C ALA A 134 -11.04 -3.11 6.23
N GLY A 135 -11.81 -4.19 6.35
CA GLY A 135 -11.36 -5.53 5.94
C GLY A 135 -11.07 -5.62 4.44
N THR A 136 -11.96 -5.04 3.63
CA THR A 136 -11.81 -4.98 2.16
C THR A 136 -10.58 -4.15 1.77
N TYR A 137 -10.37 -3.01 2.44
CA TYR A 137 -9.24 -2.13 2.22
C TYR A 137 -7.91 -2.76 2.66
N SER A 138 -7.88 -3.44 3.81
CA SER A 138 -6.74 -4.25 4.27
C SER A 138 -6.43 -5.39 3.30
N ALA A 139 -7.45 -6.11 2.82
CA ALA A 139 -7.27 -7.17 1.82
C ALA A 139 -6.69 -6.62 0.50
N LEU A 140 -7.15 -5.45 0.06
CA LEU A 140 -6.60 -4.78 -1.13
C LEU A 140 -5.11 -4.44 -0.94
N SER A 141 -4.71 -4.02 0.27
CA SER A 141 -3.30 -3.72 0.59
C SER A 141 -2.38 -4.96 0.60
N LEU A 142 -2.94 -6.16 0.83
CA LEU A 142 -2.17 -7.40 0.79
C LEU A 142 -1.69 -7.77 -0.61
N TYR A 143 -2.41 -7.35 -1.65
CA TYR A 143 -2.03 -7.63 -3.03
C TYR A 143 -0.66 -7.05 -3.43
N PRO A 144 -0.41 -5.72 -3.34
CA PRO A 144 0.91 -5.16 -3.62
C PRO A 144 2.00 -5.70 -2.68
N LEU A 145 1.65 -5.99 -1.43
CA LEU A 145 2.58 -6.54 -0.44
C LEU A 145 3.04 -7.95 -0.81
N HIS A 146 2.10 -8.81 -1.21
CA HIS A 146 2.37 -10.17 -1.67
C HIS A 146 3.25 -10.20 -2.92
N ILE A 147 2.98 -9.34 -3.90
CA ILE A 147 3.79 -9.21 -5.12
C ILE A 147 5.18 -8.66 -4.78
N SER A 148 5.27 -7.66 -3.92
CA SER A 148 6.57 -7.11 -3.47
C SER A 148 7.41 -8.14 -2.72
N ASN A 149 6.78 -9.00 -1.93
CA ASN A 149 7.45 -10.12 -1.27
C ASN A 149 8.01 -11.14 -2.29
N ALA A 150 7.27 -11.40 -3.37
CA ALA A 150 7.74 -12.26 -4.47
C ALA A 150 8.97 -11.64 -5.14
N GLN A 151 8.88 -10.35 -5.51
CA GLN A 151 9.96 -9.62 -6.17
C GLN A 151 11.24 -9.56 -5.31
N ALA A 152 11.10 -9.30 -4.01
CA ALA A 152 12.23 -9.33 -3.07
C ALA A 152 12.88 -10.71 -3.04
N ALA A 153 12.08 -11.79 -2.96
CA ALA A 153 12.61 -13.16 -2.96
C ALA A 153 13.32 -13.51 -4.29
N MET A 154 12.82 -13.04 -5.44
CA MET A 154 13.48 -13.23 -6.74
C MET A 154 14.85 -12.55 -6.79
N ILE A 155 14.96 -11.32 -6.26
CA ILE A 155 16.23 -10.57 -6.21
C ILE A 155 17.22 -11.26 -5.25
N ASP A 156 16.76 -11.67 -4.07
CA ASP A 156 17.57 -12.40 -3.07
C ASP A 156 18.08 -13.74 -3.65
N HIS A 157 17.25 -14.40 -4.46
CA HIS A 157 17.63 -15.66 -5.10
C HIS A 157 18.63 -15.45 -6.25
N TYR A 158 18.44 -14.40 -7.05
CA TYR A 158 19.38 -14.03 -8.11
C TYR A 158 20.76 -13.71 -7.54
N SER A 159 20.84 -12.95 -6.43
CA SER A 159 22.12 -12.64 -5.78
C SER A 159 22.84 -13.90 -5.29
N SER A 160 22.09 -14.84 -4.73
CA SER A 160 22.64 -16.13 -4.29
C SER A 160 23.13 -16.97 -5.48
N SER A 161 22.35 -17.01 -6.57
CA SER A 161 22.70 -17.75 -7.79
C SER A 161 23.94 -17.18 -8.48
N PHE A 162 24.16 -15.86 -8.38
CA PHE A 162 25.38 -15.23 -8.91
C PHE A 162 26.63 -15.75 -8.20
N VAL A 163 26.58 -15.91 -6.87
CA VAL A 163 27.70 -16.47 -6.08
C VAL A 163 27.95 -17.93 -6.43
N GLU A 164 26.88 -18.72 -6.63
CA GLU A 164 27.00 -20.16 -6.91
C GLU A 164 27.38 -20.47 -8.38
N ARG A 165 27.02 -19.61 -9.33
CA ARG A 165 27.11 -19.86 -10.78
C ARG A 165 27.97 -18.84 -11.53
N SER A 166 29.01 -18.30 -10.90
CA SER A 166 29.88 -17.27 -11.49
C SER A 166 30.52 -17.64 -12.84
N ALA A 167 30.45 -18.90 -13.28
CA ALA A 167 30.98 -19.35 -14.58
C ALA A 167 30.00 -19.18 -15.78
N ASP A 168 28.71 -18.90 -15.58
CA ASP A 168 27.72 -18.81 -16.68
C ASP A 168 26.99 -17.46 -16.70
N TYR A 169 27.71 -16.42 -17.13
CA TYR A 169 27.17 -15.06 -17.23
C TYR A 169 26.06 -14.91 -18.27
N CYS A 170 26.01 -15.78 -19.29
CA CYS A 170 24.95 -15.77 -20.28
C CYS A 170 23.61 -16.16 -19.65
N LYS A 171 23.59 -17.22 -18.85
CA LYS A 171 22.40 -17.65 -18.11
C LYS A 171 21.99 -16.63 -17.06
N LEU A 172 22.93 -16.08 -16.29
CA LEU A 172 22.64 -15.02 -15.32
C LEU A 172 22.02 -13.79 -15.99
N ARG A 173 22.51 -13.39 -17.17
CA ARG A 173 21.90 -12.30 -17.95
C ARG A 173 20.46 -12.60 -18.33
N GLN A 174 20.17 -13.80 -18.83
CA GLN A 174 18.81 -14.21 -19.20
C GLN A 174 17.88 -14.24 -17.98
N ASP A 175 18.36 -14.73 -16.84
CA ASP A 175 17.61 -14.74 -15.58
C ASP A 175 17.30 -13.30 -15.11
N TRP A 176 18.26 -12.37 -15.24
CA TRP A 176 18.01 -10.96 -14.93
C TRP A 176 17.00 -10.32 -15.86
N ASP A 177 17.05 -10.61 -17.17
CA ASP A 177 16.06 -10.14 -18.15
C ASP A 177 14.64 -10.60 -17.79
N LYS A 178 14.49 -11.85 -17.38
CA LYS A 178 13.21 -12.38 -16.86
C LYS A 178 12.77 -11.60 -15.61
N ILE A 179 13.64 -11.41 -14.62
CA ILE A 179 13.34 -10.66 -13.38
C ILE A 179 12.92 -9.22 -13.71
N GLN A 180 13.64 -8.54 -14.59
CA GLN A 180 13.33 -7.18 -15.01
C GLN A 180 11.98 -7.09 -15.70
N ALA A 181 11.66 -8.03 -16.59
CA ALA A 181 10.35 -8.10 -17.25
C ALA A 181 9.22 -8.28 -16.22
N ILE A 182 9.39 -9.20 -15.26
CA ILE A 182 8.44 -9.43 -14.16
C ILE A 182 8.27 -8.15 -13.32
N LEU A 183 9.36 -7.51 -12.89
CA LEU A 183 9.33 -6.26 -12.10
C LEU A 183 8.58 -5.16 -12.83
N ARG A 184 8.86 -4.94 -14.13
CA ARG A 184 8.17 -3.92 -14.93
C ARG A 184 6.69 -4.21 -15.09
N ARG A 185 6.33 -5.45 -15.43
CA ARG A 185 4.95 -5.84 -15.66
C ARG A 185 4.12 -5.74 -14.39
N SER A 186 4.65 -6.27 -13.28
CA SER A 186 3.98 -6.18 -11.98
C SER A 186 3.87 -4.75 -11.48
N ALA A 187 4.88 -3.88 -11.67
CA ALA A 187 4.77 -2.47 -11.32
C ALA A 187 3.65 -1.74 -12.09
N GLN A 188 3.52 -2.01 -13.39
CA GLN A 188 2.42 -1.47 -14.20
C GLN A 188 1.05 -1.94 -13.68
N SER A 189 0.92 -3.22 -13.34
CA SER A 189 -0.33 -3.77 -12.80
C SER A 189 -0.66 -3.28 -11.38
N LEU A 190 0.35 -2.96 -10.57
CA LEU A 190 0.18 -2.50 -9.19
C LEU A 190 -0.06 -1.00 -9.05
N THR A 191 0.44 -0.19 -10.00
CA THR A 191 0.34 1.28 -9.97
C THR A 191 -1.07 1.80 -9.67
N PRO A 192 -2.14 1.30 -10.31
CA PRO A 192 -3.52 1.70 -10.04
C PRO A 192 -3.93 1.54 -8.57
N CYS A 193 -3.73 0.33 -8.06
CA CYS A 193 -4.10 -0.07 -6.72
C CYS A 193 -3.28 0.74 -5.69
N LEU A 194 -1.99 0.91 -5.92
CA LEU A 194 -1.12 1.69 -5.04
C LEU A 194 -1.48 3.17 -5.01
N LEU A 195 -1.87 3.74 -6.14
CA LEU A 195 -2.35 5.13 -6.17
C LEU A 195 -3.61 5.28 -5.31
N MET A 196 -4.56 4.36 -5.42
CA MET A 196 -5.77 4.39 -4.58
C MET A 196 -5.41 4.23 -3.10
N LEU A 197 -4.60 3.22 -2.76
CA LEU A 197 -4.17 2.96 -1.38
C LEU A 197 -3.42 4.15 -0.76
N THR A 198 -2.62 4.89 -1.54
CA THR A 198 -1.87 6.07 -1.07
C THR A 198 -2.72 7.35 -1.00
N LEU A 199 -3.68 7.52 -1.91
CA LEU A 199 -4.56 8.70 -1.91
C LEU A 199 -5.59 8.66 -0.79
N THR A 200 -6.14 7.49 -0.45
CA THR A 200 -7.15 7.37 0.62
C THR A 200 -6.68 7.97 1.96
N PRO A 201 -5.52 7.62 2.56
CA PRO A 201 -5.09 8.22 3.83
C PRO A 201 -4.86 9.73 3.70
N VAL A 202 -4.40 10.22 2.55
CA VAL A 202 -4.24 11.66 2.31
C VAL A 202 -5.61 12.37 2.28
N ILE A 203 -6.61 11.77 1.64
CA ILE A 203 -7.98 12.30 1.62
C ILE A 203 -8.56 12.27 3.04
N VAL A 204 -8.39 11.18 3.78
CA VAL A 204 -8.85 11.07 5.17
C VAL A 204 -8.21 12.16 6.03
N VAL A 205 -6.88 12.30 6.03
CA VAL A 205 -6.18 13.36 6.77
C VAL A 205 -6.69 14.74 6.41
N LYS A 206 -6.93 15.03 5.12
CA LYS A 206 -7.47 16.31 4.67
C LYS A 206 -8.90 16.56 5.15
N LEU A 207 -9.76 15.54 5.11
CA LEU A 207 -11.12 15.62 5.64
C LEU A 207 -11.08 15.90 7.15
N CYS A 208 -10.23 15.19 7.89
CA CYS A 208 -10.04 15.41 9.33
C CYS A 208 -9.60 16.84 9.63
N ALA A 209 -8.58 17.33 8.92
CA ALA A 209 -8.04 18.65 9.13
C ALA A 209 -9.08 19.74 8.84
N PHE A 210 -9.88 19.55 7.79
CA PHE A 210 -10.94 20.48 7.44
C PHE A 210 -12.02 20.54 8.52
N GLU A 211 -12.49 19.39 9.00
CA GLU A 211 -13.52 19.39 10.03
C GLU A 211 -12.99 19.88 11.38
N LEU A 212 -11.74 19.57 11.72
CA LEU A 212 -11.11 20.07 12.95
C LEU A 212 -11.02 21.61 12.97
N LEU A 213 -10.89 22.25 11.80
CA LEU A 213 -10.93 23.71 11.68
C LEU A 213 -12.33 24.31 11.93
N LEU A 214 -13.39 23.51 11.80
CA LEU A 214 -14.79 23.93 11.98
C LEU A 214 -15.37 23.47 13.32
N ALA A 215 -14.73 22.52 13.99
CA ALA A 215 -15.21 21.89 15.21
C ALA A 215 -15.05 22.79 16.45
N SER A 216 -15.96 22.63 17.41
CA SER A 216 -15.74 23.14 18.77
C SER A 216 -14.68 22.30 19.49
N GLU A 217 -14.10 22.82 20.59
CA GLU A 217 -13.05 22.12 21.35
C GLU A 217 -13.51 20.73 21.85
N CYS A 218 -14.76 20.63 22.32
CA CYS A 218 -15.36 19.36 22.77
C CYS A 218 -15.53 18.36 21.62
N ASP A 219 -15.93 18.84 20.44
CA ASP A 219 -16.15 17.99 19.26
C ASP A 219 -14.82 17.47 18.69
N ALA A 220 -13.78 18.30 18.70
CA ALA A 220 -12.45 17.95 18.25
C ALA A 220 -11.91 16.69 18.95
N ARG A 221 -12.03 16.62 20.29
CA ARG A 221 -11.56 15.44 21.06
C ARG A 221 -12.29 14.16 20.66
N ARG A 222 -13.60 14.24 20.52
CA ARG A 222 -14.43 13.09 20.09
C ARG A 222 -14.04 12.65 18.68
N MET A 223 -13.87 13.58 17.76
CA MET A 223 -13.45 13.29 16.38
C MET A 223 -12.10 12.59 16.33
N LEU A 224 -11.14 13.00 17.17
CA LEU A 224 -9.82 12.39 17.23
C LEU A 224 -9.87 10.94 17.75
N LEU A 225 -10.71 10.66 18.75
CA LEU A 225 -10.97 9.30 19.21
C LEU A 225 -11.63 8.46 18.10
N GLU A 226 -12.60 9.04 17.38
CA GLU A 226 -13.23 8.39 16.23
C GLU A 226 -12.25 8.18 15.06
N LEU A 227 -11.15 8.92 14.99
CA LEU A 227 -10.15 8.79 13.95
C LEU A 227 -9.15 7.65 14.19
N LEU A 228 -8.86 7.34 15.46
CA LEU A 228 -7.86 6.36 15.84
C LEU A 228 -8.05 4.98 15.17
N PRO A 229 -9.26 4.37 15.14
CA PRO A 229 -9.49 3.11 14.46
C PRO A 229 -9.11 3.14 12.97
N LYS A 230 -9.47 4.23 12.29
CA LYS A 230 -9.22 4.43 10.86
C LYS A 230 -7.71 4.55 10.59
N MET A 231 -6.97 5.18 11.51
CA MET A 231 -5.51 5.31 11.40
C MET A 231 -4.76 4.01 11.57
N ILE A 232 -5.24 3.12 12.45
CA ILE A 232 -4.66 1.79 12.61
C ILE A 232 -4.70 1.02 11.27
N VAL A 233 -5.78 1.16 10.50
CA VAL A 233 -5.89 0.54 9.17
C VAL A 233 -4.85 1.11 8.19
N HIS A 234 -4.63 2.42 8.21
CA HIS A 234 -3.66 3.09 7.33
C HIS A 234 -2.19 2.73 7.64
N LEU A 235 -1.86 2.31 8.87
CA LEU A 235 -0.53 1.79 9.20
C LEU A 235 -0.15 0.56 8.36
N GLY A 236 -1.12 -0.31 8.06
CA GLY A 236 -0.91 -1.47 7.20
C GLY A 236 -0.46 -1.09 5.79
N ILE A 237 -0.94 0.04 5.28
CA ILE A 237 -0.58 0.53 3.95
C ILE A 237 0.79 1.17 3.94
N LEU A 238 1.11 1.97 4.96
CA LEU A 238 2.45 2.54 5.11
C LEU A 238 3.51 1.42 5.09
N ARG A 239 3.23 0.30 5.74
CA ARG A 239 4.08 -0.90 5.67
C ARG A 239 4.21 -1.44 4.25
N GLY A 240 3.10 -1.54 3.51
CA GLY A 240 3.10 -1.91 2.09
C GLY A 240 4.02 -1.01 1.23
N LEU A 241 3.94 0.31 1.44
CA LEU A 241 4.81 1.28 0.74
C LEU A 241 6.28 1.11 1.12
N CYS A 242 6.57 0.91 2.41
CA CYS A 242 7.92 0.62 2.87
C CYS A 242 8.47 -0.65 2.22
N ARG A 243 7.66 -1.69 2.08
CA ARG A 243 8.08 -2.95 1.45
C ARG A 243 8.38 -2.79 -0.04
N ILE A 244 7.58 -2.01 -0.77
CA ILE A 244 7.89 -1.65 -2.17
C ILE A 244 9.22 -0.88 -2.23
N GLY A 245 9.40 0.06 -1.31
CA GLY A 245 10.66 0.79 -1.15
C GLY A 245 11.85 -0.14 -0.90
N GLU A 246 11.67 -1.20 -0.13
CA GLU A 246 12.69 -2.21 0.15
C GLU A 246 13.05 -3.03 -1.09
N VAL A 247 12.07 -3.43 -1.93
CA VAL A 247 12.37 -4.11 -3.21
C VAL A 247 13.29 -3.26 -4.08
N ILE A 248 12.99 -1.95 -4.18
CA ILE A 248 13.83 -0.99 -4.92
C ILE A 248 15.20 -0.85 -4.26
N GLY A 249 15.24 -0.80 -2.94
CA GLY A 249 16.47 -0.75 -2.14
C GLY A 249 17.36 -1.97 -2.35
N ASN A 250 16.79 -3.17 -2.30
CA ASN A 250 17.50 -4.44 -2.51
C ASN A 250 18.07 -4.52 -3.92
N ARG A 251 17.33 -4.06 -4.94
CA ARG A 251 17.85 -3.96 -6.31
C ARG A 251 19.07 -3.02 -6.39
N ASN A 252 19.03 -1.86 -5.73
CA ASN A 252 20.16 -0.94 -5.77
C ASN A 252 21.37 -1.46 -4.98
N ARG A 253 21.13 -2.20 -3.90
CA ARG A 253 22.18 -2.87 -3.12
C ARG A 253 22.78 -4.05 -3.86
N LEU A 254 22.00 -4.73 -4.72
CA LEU A 254 22.47 -5.85 -5.53
C LEU A 254 23.71 -5.47 -6.35
N THR A 255 23.67 -4.36 -7.10
CA THR A 255 24.83 -3.96 -7.93
C THR A 255 26.07 -3.67 -7.10
N VAL A 256 25.91 -3.02 -5.95
CA VAL A 256 27.01 -2.76 -5.00
C VAL A 256 27.57 -4.07 -4.44
N PHE A 257 26.68 -5.00 -4.06
CA PHE A 257 27.05 -6.33 -3.58
C PHE A 257 27.81 -7.13 -4.64
N LEU A 258 27.29 -7.21 -5.87
CA LEU A 258 27.96 -7.90 -6.98
C LEU A 258 29.34 -7.29 -7.27
N ASN A 259 29.46 -5.96 -7.28
CA ASN A 259 30.75 -5.28 -7.44
C ASN A 259 31.72 -5.66 -6.32
N SER A 260 31.25 -5.74 -5.08
CA SER A 260 32.11 -6.10 -3.94
C SER A 260 32.63 -7.54 -4.00
N LEU A 261 31.86 -8.46 -4.59
CA LEU A 261 32.28 -9.85 -4.78
C LEU A 261 33.40 -9.97 -5.83
N LEU A 262 33.38 -9.12 -6.87
CA LEU A 262 34.38 -9.17 -7.94
C LEU A 262 35.73 -8.52 -7.58
N LEU A 263 35.81 -7.78 -6.47
CA LEU A 263 37.07 -7.14 -6.05
C LEU A 263 38.13 -8.14 -5.55
N GLY A 264 37.76 -9.42 -5.30
CA GLY A 264 38.64 -10.42 -4.70
C GLY A 264 39.47 -11.26 -5.69
N ASP A 265 38.97 -11.56 -6.89
CA ASP A 265 39.48 -12.67 -7.73
C ASP A 265 40.13 -12.23 -9.06
N GLY A 266 40.50 -10.96 -9.19
CA GLY A 266 41.00 -10.39 -10.44
C GLY A 266 39.87 -9.81 -11.31
N PHE A 267 40.23 -8.96 -12.27
CA PHE A 267 39.25 -8.24 -13.08
C PHE A 267 38.57 -9.19 -14.09
N ASP A 268 37.37 -9.68 -13.74
CA ASP A 268 36.49 -10.40 -14.66
C ASP A 268 35.68 -9.40 -15.52
N GLU A 269 36.05 -9.29 -16.80
CA GLU A 269 35.41 -8.37 -17.73
C GLU A 269 33.94 -8.75 -18.01
N GLU A 270 33.61 -10.03 -18.06
CA GLU A 270 32.23 -10.48 -18.35
C GLU A 270 31.31 -10.18 -17.16
N ALA A 271 31.81 -10.41 -15.95
CA ALA A 271 31.09 -10.05 -14.74
C ALA A 271 30.83 -8.55 -14.65
N SER A 272 31.84 -7.73 -14.98
CA SER A 272 31.71 -6.27 -15.03
C SER A 272 30.67 -5.82 -16.07
N ARG A 273 30.66 -6.41 -17.28
CA ARG A 273 29.64 -6.15 -18.31
C ARG A 273 28.24 -6.52 -17.82
N LEU A 274 28.09 -7.64 -17.11
CA LEU A 274 26.81 -8.07 -16.55
C LEU A 274 26.33 -7.10 -15.45
N ILE A 275 27.20 -6.65 -14.55
CA ILE A 275 26.81 -5.67 -13.52
C ILE A 275 26.40 -4.35 -14.17
N LEU A 276 27.15 -3.88 -15.16
CA LEU A 276 26.82 -2.66 -15.91
C LEU A 276 25.48 -2.80 -16.65
N PHE A 277 25.19 -4.00 -17.16
CA PHE A 277 23.89 -4.34 -17.75
C PHE A 277 22.77 -4.29 -16.71
N ILE A 278 22.95 -4.91 -15.54
CA ILE A 278 21.99 -4.89 -14.42
C ILE A 278 21.72 -3.44 -13.99
N GLU A 279 22.76 -2.62 -13.88
CA GLU A 279 22.64 -1.20 -13.52
C GLU A 279 21.85 -0.41 -14.57
N ARG A 280 22.21 -0.55 -15.85
CA ARG A 280 21.58 0.15 -16.99
C ARG A 280 20.19 -0.35 -17.34
N SER A 281 19.82 -1.56 -16.94
CA SER A 281 18.48 -2.11 -17.13
C SER A 281 17.37 -1.23 -16.54
N GLN A 282 17.73 -0.38 -15.56
CA GLN A 282 16.81 0.45 -14.80
C GLN A 282 15.64 -0.37 -14.23
N ALA A 283 15.84 -1.65 -13.93
CA ALA A 283 14.84 -2.47 -13.27
C ALA A 283 14.37 -1.78 -11.98
N GLY A 284 13.06 -1.66 -11.82
CA GLY A 284 12.49 -0.90 -10.72
C GLY A 284 10.98 -0.77 -10.85
N PHE A 285 10.40 -0.13 -9.84
CA PHE A 285 8.99 0.18 -9.80
C PHE A 285 8.72 1.48 -10.56
N TYR A 286 7.81 1.47 -11.53
CA TYR A 286 7.41 2.65 -12.30
C TYR A 286 5.94 2.94 -12.09
N MET A 287 5.61 4.20 -11.75
CA MET A 287 4.24 4.73 -11.75
C MET A 287 4.16 5.85 -12.77
N PHE A 288 3.29 5.73 -13.77
CA PHE A 288 3.14 6.72 -14.85
C PHE A 288 4.48 7.10 -15.51
N ASP A 289 5.28 6.10 -15.85
CA ASP A 289 6.63 6.24 -16.43
C ASP A 289 7.68 6.91 -15.52
N ALA A 290 7.28 7.38 -14.32
CA ALA A 290 8.20 7.85 -13.31
C ALA A 290 8.69 6.67 -12.46
N LYS A 291 10.02 6.51 -12.37
CA LYS A 291 10.63 5.54 -11.47
C LYS A 291 10.33 5.95 -10.03
N VAL A 292 9.54 5.14 -9.34
CA VAL A 292 9.31 5.29 -7.91
C VAL A 292 10.55 4.80 -7.19
N GLY A 293 11.26 5.72 -6.55
CA GLY A 293 12.34 5.39 -5.62
C GLY A 293 11.84 5.25 -4.19
N PHE A 294 12.68 4.71 -3.32
CA PHE A 294 12.47 4.74 -1.86
C PHE A 294 12.17 6.17 -1.36
N SER A 295 12.86 7.18 -1.92
CA SER A 295 12.65 8.59 -1.58
C SER A 295 11.23 9.09 -1.88
N ALA A 296 10.60 8.63 -2.97
CA ALA A 296 9.23 9.03 -3.29
C ALA A 296 8.24 8.41 -2.30
N MET A 297 8.40 7.12 -2.00
CA MET A 297 7.57 6.41 -1.03
C MET A 297 7.73 6.95 0.39
N SER A 298 8.96 7.29 0.80
CA SER A 298 9.22 7.88 2.12
C SER A 298 8.61 9.28 2.26
N LYS A 299 8.58 10.08 1.18
CA LYS A 299 7.90 11.39 1.17
C LYS A 299 6.38 11.25 1.34
N VAL A 300 5.76 10.29 0.66
CA VAL A 300 4.32 10.01 0.83
C VAL A 300 4.03 9.54 2.25
N ALA A 301 4.83 8.60 2.78
CA ALA A 301 4.71 8.14 4.15
C ALA A 301 4.89 9.28 5.16
N TYR A 302 5.87 10.17 4.93
CA TYR A 302 6.11 11.35 5.74
C TYR A 302 4.90 12.29 5.74
N VAL A 303 4.31 12.61 4.57
CA VAL A 303 3.13 13.48 4.49
C VAL A 303 1.96 12.90 5.30
N ILE A 304 1.74 11.59 5.21
CA ILE A 304 0.70 10.91 5.99
C ILE A 304 1.03 11.03 7.49
N ILE A 305 2.20 10.58 7.92
CA ILE A 305 2.60 10.57 9.34
C ILE A 305 2.60 11.99 9.93
N ALA A 306 3.19 12.96 9.25
CA ALA A 306 3.23 14.35 9.69
C ALA A 306 1.83 14.95 9.78
N GLY A 307 0.95 14.65 8.82
CA GLY A 307 -0.45 15.05 8.88
C GLY A 307 -1.17 14.47 10.11
N LEU A 308 -0.92 13.20 10.42
CA LEU A 308 -1.48 12.55 11.62
C LEU A 308 -0.94 13.14 12.91
N LEU A 309 0.37 13.36 13.00
CA LEU A 309 0.99 13.97 14.17
C LEU A 309 0.53 15.41 14.36
N ALA A 310 0.31 16.17 13.29
CA ALA A 310 -0.25 17.52 13.38
C ALA A 310 -1.67 17.50 13.95
N LEU A 311 -2.53 16.58 13.50
CA LEU A 311 -3.88 16.40 14.04
C LEU A 311 -3.84 15.98 15.52
N LEU A 312 -2.96 15.04 15.88
CA LEU A 312 -2.78 14.62 17.28
C LEU A 312 -2.20 15.72 18.17
N SER A 313 -1.28 16.54 17.65
CA SER A 313 -0.72 17.67 18.41
C SER A 313 -1.78 18.72 18.72
N GLN A 314 -2.71 18.96 17.80
CA GLN A 314 -3.85 19.84 18.08
C GLN A 314 -4.77 19.27 19.16
N ALA A 315 -4.90 17.93 19.23
CA ALA A 315 -5.63 17.27 20.32
C ALA A 315 -5.08 17.63 21.71
N VAL A 316 -3.75 17.59 21.86
CA VAL A 316 -3.07 17.79 23.15
C VAL A 316 -3.18 19.24 23.61
N HIS A 317 -3.21 20.20 22.69
CA HIS A 317 -3.36 21.63 23.04
C HIS A 317 -4.77 22.02 23.46
N LEU A 318 -5.75 21.14 23.27
CA LEU A 318 -7.13 21.33 23.73
C LEU A 318 -7.34 20.81 25.18
N GLU A 319 -6.29 20.33 25.85
CA GLU A 319 -6.26 20.01 27.30
C GLU A 319 -5.75 21.19 28.14
#